data_AF-A0A7L2GPQ8-F1
#
_entry.id   AF-A0A7L2GPQ8-F1
#
_cell.length_a   1.000
_cell.length_b   1.000
_cell.length_c   1.000
_cell.angle_alpha   90.00
_cell.angle_beta   90.00
_cell.angle_gamma   90.00
#
_symmetry.space_group_name_H-M   'P 1'
#
loop_
_entity.id
_entity.type
_entity.pdbx_description
1 polymer ?
#
loop_
_entity_poly.entity_id
_entity_poly.type
_entity_poly.pdbx_seq_one_letter_code
_entity_poly.pdbx_strand_id
1 'polypeptide(L)'
;MKMVPALLLLSTLLGTPAVPSWRHSCYKRVLKDHHNCHNIPEGTENLRQIDDGLQDHFWEGKGCEVICYCNLNELLCCPKDIFFGPKISFVIPCNSQ
;
A
#
# COMPACT_ATOMS: atom_id res chain seq x y z
N MET A 1 -26.21 7.51 41.74
CA MET A 1 -24.82 7.85 41.39
C MET A 1 -24.28 6.82 40.39
N LYS A 2 -24.56 6.99 39.08
CA LYS A 2 -24.03 6.11 38.00
C LYS A 2 -23.18 6.88 36.96
N MET A 3 -23.09 8.20 37.11
CA MET A 3 -22.36 9.07 36.18
C MET A 3 -20.83 8.98 36.37
N VAL A 4 -20.38 8.70 37.58
CA VAL A 4 -18.96 8.60 37.94
C VAL A 4 -18.24 7.48 37.17
N PRO A 5 -18.76 6.23 37.10
CA PRO A 5 -18.11 5.18 36.31
C PRO A 5 -18.14 5.46 34.80
N ALA A 6 -19.17 6.12 34.28
CA ALA A 6 -19.25 6.49 32.86
C ALA A 6 -18.17 7.54 32.50
N LEU A 7 -17.96 8.54 33.36
CA LEU A 7 -16.94 9.57 33.16
C LEU A 7 -15.51 8.99 33.20
N LEU A 8 -15.26 8.01 34.06
CA LEU A 8 -13.97 7.30 34.14
C LEU A 8 -13.69 6.47 32.86
N LEU A 9 -14.72 5.83 32.29
CA LEU A 9 -14.61 5.12 31.01
C LEU A 9 -14.36 6.06 29.82
N LEU A 10 -14.91 7.28 29.86
CA LEU A 10 -14.67 8.28 28.81
C LEU A 10 -13.24 8.84 28.86
N SER A 11 -12.64 8.93 30.05
CA SER A 11 -11.29 9.49 30.21
C SER A 11 -10.20 8.59 29.62
N THR A 12 -10.44 7.27 29.51
CA THR A 12 -9.49 6.33 28.89
C THR A 12 -9.45 6.44 27.37
N LEU A 13 -10.49 6.98 26.73
CA LEU A 13 -10.54 7.20 25.28
C LEU A 13 -9.74 8.42 24.81
N LEU A 14 -9.49 9.39 25.70
CA LEU A 14 -8.74 10.63 25.38
C LEU A 14 -7.22 10.43 25.35
N GLY A 15 -6.71 9.28 25.82
CA GLY A 15 -5.29 9.00 25.98
C GLY A 15 -4.71 8.01 24.97
N THR A 16 -5.50 7.49 24.03
CA THR A 16 -4.96 6.62 22.98
C THR A 16 -4.18 7.49 21.99
N PRO A 17 -2.85 7.35 21.89
CA PRO A 17 -2.13 8.00 20.80
C PRO A 17 -2.71 7.47 19.50
N ALA A 18 -3.30 8.37 18.70
CA ALA A 18 -3.62 8.08 17.32
C ALA A 18 -2.28 7.86 16.61
N VAL A 19 -1.81 6.61 16.60
CA VAL A 19 -0.63 6.21 15.84
C VAL A 19 -0.93 6.63 14.40
N PRO A 20 -0.09 7.48 13.77
CA PRO A 20 -0.26 7.79 12.36
C PRO A 20 -0.43 6.48 11.63
N SER A 21 -1.44 6.36 10.77
CA SER A 21 -1.56 5.15 9.97
C SER A 21 -0.23 4.99 9.23
N TRP A 22 0.50 3.91 9.49
CA TRP A 22 1.70 3.52 8.75
C TRP A 22 1.41 3.29 7.25
N ARG A 23 0.17 3.51 6.81
CA ARG A 23 -0.21 3.62 5.40
C ARG A 23 0.46 4.85 4.83
N HIS A 24 1.68 4.65 4.35
CA HIS A 24 2.36 5.58 3.47
C HIS A 24 1.36 6.03 2.40
N SER A 25 1.22 7.34 2.19
CA SER A 25 0.44 7.86 1.08
C SER A 25 1.00 7.37 -0.25
N CYS A 26 0.21 7.49 -1.32
CA CYS A 26 0.72 7.24 -2.66
C CYS A 26 1.95 8.14 -2.94
N TYR A 27 2.94 7.59 -3.64
CA TYR A 27 4.08 8.33 -4.16
C TYR A 27 4.31 8.01 -5.62
N LYS A 28 4.87 8.98 -6.32
CA LYS A 28 5.23 8.88 -7.73
C LYS A 28 6.74 8.99 -7.87
N ARG A 29 7.32 8.15 -8.71
CA ARG A 29 8.75 8.12 -9.00
C ARG A 29 8.99 7.98 -10.49
N VAL A 30 10.02 8.66 -11.00
CA VAL A 30 10.49 8.48 -12.38
C VAL A 30 11.63 7.47 -12.40
N LEU A 31 11.51 6.46 -13.26
CA LEU A 31 12.52 5.45 -13.54
C LEU A 31 13.57 6.04 -14.49
N LYS A 32 14.84 5.68 -14.28
CA LYS A 32 15.97 6.20 -15.07
C LYS A 32 15.95 5.70 -16.52
N ASP A 33 15.35 4.54 -16.77
CA ASP A 33 15.18 3.99 -18.11
C ASP A 33 13.81 4.40 -18.66
N HIS A 34 13.81 5.08 -19.80
CA HIS A 34 12.68 5.90 -20.26
C HIS A 34 11.46 5.08 -20.74
N HIS A 35 11.60 3.77 -20.90
CA HIS A 35 10.56 2.94 -21.55
C HIS A 35 10.39 1.51 -21.00
N ASN A 36 11.04 1.12 -19.91
CA ASN A 36 11.08 -0.29 -19.52
C ASN A 36 10.30 -0.58 -18.23
N CYS A 37 8.98 -0.75 -18.37
CA CYS A 37 8.12 -1.27 -17.30
C CYS A 37 8.27 -2.78 -17.09
N HIS A 38 9.06 -3.49 -17.91
CA HIS A 38 9.31 -4.93 -17.78
C HIS A 38 10.49 -5.25 -16.88
N ASN A 39 11.40 -4.29 -16.63
CA ASN A 39 12.61 -4.51 -15.86
C ASN A 39 12.84 -3.32 -14.92
N ILE A 40 12.11 -3.27 -13.81
CA ILE A 40 12.43 -2.34 -12.74
C ILE A 40 13.70 -2.88 -12.05
N PRO A 41 14.82 -2.14 -12.06
CA PRO A 41 16.09 -2.65 -11.53
C PRO A 41 15.95 -3.10 -10.07
N GLU A 42 16.41 -4.32 -9.80
CA GLU A 42 16.52 -4.89 -8.45
C GLU A 42 17.25 -3.90 -7.53
N GLY A 43 16.71 -3.70 -6.33
CA GLY A 43 17.22 -2.71 -5.38
C GLY A 43 16.49 -1.38 -5.41
N THR A 44 15.50 -1.20 -6.28
CA THR A 44 14.62 -0.03 -6.19
C THR A 44 13.73 -0.16 -4.95
N GLU A 45 12.83 -1.15 -4.82
CA GLU A 45 11.93 -1.30 -3.63
C GLU A 45 11.54 -2.77 -3.35
N ASN A 46 12.36 -3.74 -3.78
CA ASN A 46 12.01 -5.19 -3.81
C ASN A 46 10.66 -5.45 -4.50
N LEU A 47 10.45 -4.79 -5.64
CA LEU A 47 9.23 -4.94 -6.42
C LEU A 47 9.30 -6.21 -7.26
N ARG A 48 8.21 -6.98 -7.25
CA ARG A 48 8.01 -8.18 -8.06
C ARG A 48 6.84 -7.95 -9.01
N GLN A 49 6.88 -8.51 -10.21
CA GLN A 49 5.76 -8.43 -11.13
C GLN A 49 4.60 -9.30 -10.61
N ILE A 50 3.37 -8.85 -10.79
CA ILE A 50 2.17 -9.62 -10.42
C ILE A 50 1.79 -10.50 -11.61
N ASP A 51 2.13 -11.78 -11.57
CA ASP A 51 1.95 -12.72 -12.69
C ASP A 51 0.47 -13.18 -12.87
N ASP A 52 -0.32 -13.19 -11.80
CA ASP A 52 -1.69 -13.74 -11.81
C ASP A 52 -2.76 -12.62 -11.95
N GLY A 53 -3.20 -12.38 -13.19
CA GLY A 53 -4.48 -11.68 -13.48
C GLY A 53 -4.41 -10.17 -13.69
N LEU A 54 -3.23 -9.54 -13.65
CA LEU A 54 -3.01 -8.15 -14.06
C LEU A 54 -1.99 -8.06 -15.20
N GLN A 55 -2.17 -7.09 -16.10
CA GLN A 55 -1.28 -6.88 -17.27
C GLN A 55 0.14 -6.43 -16.86
N ASP A 56 1.08 -6.42 -17.81
CA ASP A 56 2.54 -6.20 -17.68
C ASP A 56 3.02 -4.82 -17.15
N HIS A 57 2.28 -4.23 -16.23
CA HIS A 57 2.52 -2.90 -15.66
C HIS A 57 2.38 -2.86 -14.15
N PHE A 58 1.90 -3.94 -13.53
CA PHE A 58 1.64 -4.00 -12.09
C PHE A 58 2.74 -4.75 -11.35
N TRP A 59 3.17 -4.14 -10.26
CA TRP A 59 4.24 -4.64 -9.42
C TRP A 59 3.78 -4.64 -7.96
N GLU A 60 4.13 -5.68 -7.21
CA GLU A 60 3.93 -5.78 -5.77
C GLU A 60 5.23 -5.56 -5.00
N GLY A 61 5.16 -4.80 -3.91
CA GLY A 61 6.23 -4.70 -2.94
C GLY A 61 6.23 -5.87 -1.96
N LYS A 62 7.24 -5.90 -1.08
CA LYS A 62 7.36 -6.93 -0.04
C LYS A 62 6.07 -7.06 0.78
N GLY A 63 5.60 -8.29 0.96
CA GLY A 63 4.38 -8.59 1.71
C GLY A 63 3.09 -8.12 1.03
N CYS A 64 3.16 -7.66 -0.23
CA CYS A 64 2.02 -7.14 -1.00
C CYS A 64 1.30 -5.98 -0.30
N GLU A 65 2.00 -5.27 0.58
CA GLU A 65 1.45 -4.10 1.27
C GLU A 65 1.34 -2.91 0.32
N VAL A 66 2.26 -2.82 -0.65
CA VAL A 66 2.35 -1.76 -1.66
C VAL A 66 2.14 -2.36 -3.04
N ILE A 67 1.35 -1.66 -3.85
CA ILE A 67 1.14 -1.95 -5.26
C ILE A 67 1.61 -0.74 -6.06
N CYS A 68 2.37 -1.04 -7.12
CA CYS A 68 2.88 -0.05 -8.03
C CYS A 68 2.33 -0.30 -9.43
N TYR A 69 1.95 0.78 -10.11
CA TYR A 69 1.63 0.78 -11.53
C TYR A 69 2.68 1.57 -12.29
N CYS A 70 3.27 0.93 -13.30
CA CYS A 70 4.25 1.52 -14.19
C CYS A 70 3.59 1.97 -15.49
N ASN A 71 3.73 3.24 -15.81
CA ASN A 71 3.36 3.79 -17.10
C ASN A 71 4.56 4.49 -17.74
N LEU A 72 5.07 3.94 -18.85
CA LEU A 72 6.28 4.40 -19.54
C LEU A 72 7.53 4.36 -18.63
N ASN A 73 7.88 5.49 -18.01
CA ASN A 73 8.97 5.62 -17.04
C ASN A 73 8.49 6.12 -15.68
N GLU A 74 7.20 6.12 -15.43
CA GLU A 74 6.63 6.62 -14.19
C GLU A 74 6.04 5.47 -13.38
N LEU A 75 6.45 5.37 -12.12
CA LEU A 75 5.94 4.41 -11.16
C LEU A 75 5.08 5.13 -10.13
N LEU A 76 3.80 4.75 -10.06
CA LEU A 76 2.88 5.20 -9.02
C LEU A 76 2.66 4.06 -8.03
N CYS A 77 3.11 4.23 -6.81
CA CYS A 77 3.01 3.23 -5.75
C CYS A 77 2.11 3.70 -4.62
N CYS A 78 1.23 2.83 -4.15
CA CYS A 78 0.29 3.11 -3.07
C CYS A 78 0.09 1.85 -2.21
N PRO A 79 -0.40 1.98 -0.96
CA PRO A 79 -0.93 0.85 -0.22
C PRO A 79 -2.02 0.13 -1.02
N LYS A 80 -2.03 -1.21 -0.98
CA LYS A 80 -2.93 -2.05 -1.79
C LYS A 80 -4.41 -1.67 -1.66
N ASP A 81 -4.84 -1.38 -0.43
CA ASP A 81 -6.21 -1.00 -0.09
C ASP A 81 -6.60 0.40 -0.60
N ILE A 82 -5.62 1.29 -0.77
CA ILE A 82 -5.81 2.62 -1.36
C ILE A 82 -5.81 2.50 -2.89
N PHE A 83 -4.89 1.71 -3.45
CA PHE A 83 -4.73 1.56 -4.89
C PHE A 83 -5.96 0.96 -5.56
N PHE A 84 -6.41 -0.21 -5.07
CA PHE A 84 -7.57 -0.90 -5.62
C PHE A 84 -8.90 -0.49 -4.96
N GLY A 85 -8.82 0.23 -3.85
CA GLY A 85 -9.95 0.46 -2.97
C GLY A 85 -10.34 -0.79 -2.15
N PRO A 86 -11.13 -0.61 -1.08
CA PRO A 86 -11.44 -1.66 -0.12
C PRO A 86 -12.30 -2.81 -0.69
N LYS A 87 -12.95 -2.61 -1.84
CA LYS A 87 -13.83 -3.60 -2.47
C LYS A 87 -13.09 -4.55 -3.42
N ILE A 88 -11.89 -4.19 -3.86
CA ILE A 88 -11.15 -4.97 -4.88
C ILE A 88 -9.82 -5.46 -4.34
N SER A 89 -9.23 -4.79 -3.35
CA SER A 89 -7.93 -5.15 -2.78
C SER A 89 -7.84 -6.59 -2.24
N PHE A 90 -8.95 -7.23 -1.86
CA PHE A 90 -8.94 -8.60 -1.33
C PHE A 90 -8.97 -9.69 -2.42
N VAL A 91 -9.41 -9.38 -3.65
CA VAL A 91 -9.50 -10.37 -4.74
C VAL A 91 -8.22 -10.46 -5.58
N ILE A 92 -7.37 -9.44 -5.50
CA ILE A 92 -6.09 -9.41 -6.22
C ILE A 92 -5.13 -10.37 -5.48
N PRO A 93 -4.71 -11.49 -6.10
CA PRO A 93 -3.81 -12.44 -5.46
C PRO A 93 -2.47 -11.77 -5.16
N CYS A 94 -1.84 -12.18 -4.05
CA CYS A 94 -0.49 -11.77 -3.67
C CYS A 94 0.32 -13.04 -3.42
N ASN A 95 1.55 -13.08 -3.92
CA ASN A 95 2.45 -14.17 -3.58
C ASN A 95 3.29 -13.74 -2.37
N SER A 96 2.80 -14.05 -1.16
CA SER A 96 3.37 -13.57 0.11
C SER A 96 4.69 -14.28 0.52
N GLN A 97 5.50 -14.71 -0.45
CA GLN A 97 6.72 -15.47 -0.23
C GLN A 97 7.86 -14.61 0.32
#